data_AF-F3FS69-F1
#
_entry.id   AF-F3FS69-F1
#
_cell.length_a   1.000
_cell.length_b   1.000
_cell.length_c   1.000
_cell.angle_alpha   90.00
_cell.angle_beta   90.00
_cell.angle_gamma   90.00
#
_symmetry.space_group_name_H-M   'P 1'
#
loop_
_entity.id
_entity.type
_entity.pdbx_description
1 polymer ?
#
loop_
_entity_poly.entity_id
_entity_poly.type
_entity_poly.pdbx_seq_one_letter_code
_entity_poly.pdbx_strand_id
1 'polypeptide(L)'
;MSPETFLRYEDMPKLAENVRAICDRLDVKIRLQTDFANALKLVSDAGRFESSGPLIELCLAQRVLSAIVACQYDDELVEPLRRIASSPLNPATPVHSLGKDAVFELEMLQYIRHRHLEGRLGEPDVVVSAPFGDYYVACKTINSLKNFEGQIRAGCTQIVERGHGCIAFNLEPHLLIPQPIQVQSRAQLRQILHPRLENLYRDHQRFVDARLKDGRLDGVLFQISCFAEIAESPSDMDVFTHTVFYCRSHMQNRVATDRFEGFRQSMQGLMGISG
;
A
#
# COMPACT_ATOMS: atom_id res chain seq x y z
N MET A 1 5.01 17.45 2.06
CA MET A 1 4.97 17.16 0.62
C MET A 1 4.00 16.01 0.40
N SER A 2 3.13 16.12 -0.60
CA SER A 2 2.18 15.07 -0.95
C SER A 2 2.94 13.87 -1.53
N PRO A 3 2.62 12.63 -1.13
CA PRO A 3 3.37 11.42 -1.52
C PRO A 3 3.15 10.99 -2.97
N GLU A 4 2.56 11.85 -3.81
CA GLU A 4 2.17 11.44 -5.16
C GLU A 4 3.36 11.53 -6.10
N THR A 5 3.65 10.41 -6.73
CA THR A 5 4.62 10.35 -7.82
C THR A 5 3.85 10.54 -9.12
N PHE A 6 3.97 11.72 -9.73
CA PHE A 6 3.45 11.96 -11.08
C PHE A 6 4.48 11.44 -12.09
N LEU A 7 4.11 10.38 -12.82
CA LEU A 7 4.92 9.80 -13.89
C LEU A 7 4.20 10.09 -15.19
N ARG A 8 4.88 10.80 -16.11
CA ARG A 8 4.31 11.10 -17.42
C ARG A 8 4.40 9.87 -18.32
N TYR A 9 3.52 9.79 -19.31
CA TYR A 9 3.55 8.71 -20.32
C TYR A 9 4.92 8.59 -21.00
N GLU A 10 5.64 9.69 -21.19
CA GLU A 10 7.00 9.72 -21.78
C GLU A 10 8.06 9.04 -20.90
N ASP A 11 7.88 9.03 -19.58
CA ASP A 11 8.83 8.46 -18.62
C ASP A 11 8.58 6.97 -18.35
N MET A 12 7.40 6.46 -18.74
CA MET A 12 6.97 5.09 -18.49
C MET A 12 7.86 4.03 -19.17
N PRO A 13 8.31 4.18 -20.43
CA PRO A 13 9.24 3.22 -21.02
C PRO A 13 10.51 3.02 -20.18
N LYS A 14 11.03 4.12 -19.60
CA LYS A 14 12.21 4.07 -18.73
C LYS A 14 11.93 3.33 -17.42
N LEU A 15 10.73 3.51 -16.85
CA LEU A 15 10.30 2.75 -15.69
C LEU A 15 10.33 1.23 -15.97
N ALA A 16 9.80 0.80 -17.11
CA ALA A 16 9.80 -0.61 -17.47
C ALA A 16 11.20 -1.16 -17.77
N GLU A 17 12.11 -0.36 -18.35
CA GLU A 17 13.53 -0.72 -18.49
C GLU A 17 14.20 -0.94 -17.13
N ASN A 18 13.98 -0.03 -16.18
CA ASN A 18 14.57 -0.12 -14.85
C ASN A 18 14.12 -1.39 -14.12
N VAL A 19 12.83 -1.74 -14.21
CA VAL A 19 12.31 -2.97 -13.59
C VAL A 19 12.88 -4.23 -14.24
N ARG A 20 13.10 -4.24 -15.58
CA ARG A 20 13.79 -5.35 -16.23
C ARG A 20 15.22 -5.50 -15.72
N ALA A 21 15.97 -4.40 -15.62
CA ALA A 21 17.33 -4.42 -15.07
C ALA A 21 17.37 -4.90 -13.61
N ILE A 22 16.36 -4.57 -12.80
CA ILE A 22 16.23 -5.10 -11.43
C ILE A 22 15.99 -6.61 -11.46
N CYS A 23 15.07 -7.10 -12.31
CA CYS A 23 14.79 -8.52 -12.45
C CYS A 23 16.05 -9.30 -12.88
N ASP A 24 16.79 -8.78 -13.86
CA ASP A 24 18.03 -9.39 -14.34
C ASP A 24 19.10 -9.43 -13.25
N ARG A 25 19.30 -8.32 -12.52
CA ARG A 25 20.25 -8.24 -11.40
C ARG A 25 19.91 -9.22 -10.27
N LEU A 26 18.63 -9.45 -10.01
CA LEU A 26 18.14 -10.31 -8.93
C LEU A 26 17.83 -11.75 -9.38
N ASP A 27 18.13 -12.10 -10.63
CA ASP A 27 17.82 -13.40 -11.25
C ASP A 27 16.34 -13.81 -11.08
N VAL A 28 15.42 -12.86 -11.27
CA VAL A 28 13.98 -13.13 -11.27
C VAL A 28 13.47 -13.22 -12.71
N LYS A 29 13.09 -14.43 -13.11
CA LYS A 29 12.61 -14.70 -14.47
C LYS A 29 11.23 -14.09 -14.72
N ILE A 30 11.13 -13.28 -15.76
CA ILE A 30 9.86 -12.79 -16.31
C ILE A 30 9.29 -13.86 -17.24
N ARG A 31 8.21 -14.52 -16.83
CA ARG A 31 7.53 -15.53 -17.66
C ARG A 31 6.53 -14.85 -18.60
N LEU A 32 6.54 -15.25 -19.87
CA LEU A 32 5.55 -14.80 -20.83
C LEU A 32 4.14 -15.21 -20.34
N GLN A 33 3.13 -14.40 -20.65
CA GLN A 33 1.72 -14.60 -20.26
C GLN A 33 1.36 -14.40 -18.79
N THR A 34 2.26 -13.87 -17.96
CA THR A 34 1.90 -13.44 -16.59
C THR A 34 1.40 -11.99 -16.58
N ASP A 35 0.61 -11.63 -15.56
CA ASP A 35 0.19 -10.26 -15.31
C ASP A 35 1.39 -9.31 -15.24
N PHE A 36 2.50 -9.75 -14.65
CA PHE A 36 3.73 -8.97 -14.57
C PHE A 36 4.36 -8.70 -15.94
N ALA A 37 4.43 -9.71 -16.83
CA ALA A 37 4.93 -9.52 -18.18
C ALA A 37 4.02 -8.58 -19.00
N ASN A 38 2.70 -8.70 -18.81
CA ASN A 38 1.72 -7.80 -19.43
C ASN A 38 1.89 -6.36 -18.93
N ALA A 39 2.07 -6.16 -17.61
CA ALA A 39 2.33 -4.85 -17.02
C ALA A 39 3.60 -4.20 -17.58
N LEU A 40 4.70 -4.96 -17.65
CA LEU A 40 5.95 -4.50 -18.26
C LEU A 40 5.76 -4.08 -19.72
N LYS A 41 5.00 -4.85 -20.50
CA LYS A 41 4.70 -4.53 -21.90
C LYS A 41 3.88 -3.25 -22.02
N LEU A 42 2.76 -3.17 -21.29
CA LEU A 42 1.86 -2.00 -21.29
C LEU A 42 2.63 -0.70 -20.99
N VAL A 43 3.45 -0.70 -19.95
CA VAL A 43 4.24 0.47 -19.54
C VAL A 43 5.37 0.77 -20.54
N SER A 44 5.92 -0.24 -21.22
CA SER A 44 6.92 -0.01 -22.28
C SER A 44 6.32 0.63 -23.53
N ASP A 45 5.08 0.28 -23.84
CA ASP A 45 4.34 0.79 -25.00
C ASP A 45 3.61 2.11 -24.70
N ALA A 46 3.73 2.66 -23.47
CA ALA A 46 2.97 3.81 -22.98
C ALA A 46 3.03 5.05 -23.89
N GLY A 47 4.20 5.36 -24.46
CA GLY A 47 4.38 6.51 -25.35
C GLY A 47 3.70 6.38 -26.72
N ARG A 48 3.05 5.23 -27.01
CA ARG A 48 2.30 4.98 -28.25
C ARG A 48 0.80 5.14 -28.08
N PHE A 49 0.30 5.32 -26.86
CA PHE A 49 -1.13 5.54 -26.65
C PHE A 49 -1.48 7.00 -27.00
N GLU A 50 -2.37 7.17 -27.98
CA GLU A 50 -3.09 8.43 -28.16
C GLU A 50 -4.21 8.46 -27.12
N SER A 51 -4.04 9.21 -26.03
CA SER A 51 -5.03 9.19 -24.93
C SER A 51 -6.36 9.81 -25.38
N SER A 52 -7.42 9.02 -25.32
CA SER A 52 -8.83 9.47 -25.36
C SER A 52 -9.52 9.29 -24.00
N GLY A 53 -8.75 9.07 -22.92
CA GLY A 53 -9.24 8.81 -21.57
C GLY A 53 -8.33 7.87 -20.74
N PRO A 54 -8.65 7.66 -19.45
CA PRO A 54 -7.82 6.91 -18.51
C PRO A 54 -7.68 5.42 -18.85
N LEU A 55 -6.44 4.95 -19.00
CA LEU A 55 -6.11 3.54 -19.19
C LEU A 55 -5.83 2.87 -17.83
N ILE A 56 -6.88 2.35 -17.17
CA ILE A 56 -6.80 1.73 -15.83
C ILE A 56 -5.68 0.67 -15.74
N GLU A 57 -5.57 -0.17 -16.77
CA GLU A 57 -4.55 -1.24 -16.82
C GLU A 57 -3.12 -0.67 -16.86
N LEU A 58 -2.93 0.47 -17.52
CA LEU A 58 -1.65 1.17 -17.56
C LEU A 58 -1.33 1.78 -16.19
N CYS A 59 -2.30 2.41 -15.53
CA CYS A 59 -2.13 2.96 -14.19
C CYS A 59 -1.79 1.86 -13.17
N LEU A 60 -2.47 0.71 -13.25
CA LEU A 60 -2.17 -0.48 -12.44
C LEU A 60 -0.74 -0.96 -12.68
N ALA A 61 -0.34 -1.09 -13.94
CA ALA A 61 1.00 -1.53 -14.29
C ALA A 61 2.08 -0.55 -13.81
N GLN A 62 1.88 0.76 -14.01
CA GLN A 62 2.77 1.81 -13.52
C GLN A 62 2.93 1.72 -12.00
N ARG A 63 1.83 1.56 -11.27
CA ARG A 63 1.83 1.47 -9.80
C ARG A 63 2.68 0.31 -9.30
N VAL A 64 2.49 -0.89 -9.87
CA VAL A 64 3.31 -2.07 -9.54
C VAL A 64 4.79 -1.84 -9.82
N LEU A 65 5.12 -1.35 -11.03
CA LEU A 65 6.51 -1.13 -11.42
C LEU A 65 7.19 -0.05 -10.57
N SER A 66 6.45 1.01 -10.19
CA SER A 66 6.94 2.08 -9.34
C SER A 66 7.27 1.58 -7.93
N ALA A 67 6.43 0.71 -7.36
CA ALA A 67 6.69 0.09 -6.06
C ALA A 67 7.98 -0.77 -6.08
N ILE A 68 8.22 -1.51 -7.17
CA ILE A 68 9.46 -2.29 -7.36
C ILE A 68 10.68 -1.36 -7.42
N VAL A 69 10.64 -0.30 -8.22
CA VAL A 69 11.76 0.65 -8.34
C VAL A 69 12.05 1.35 -7.01
N ALA A 70 11.01 1.71 -6.24
CA ALA A 70 11.16 2.32 -4.93
C ALA A 70 11.84 1.38 -3.90
N CYS A 71 11.77 0.07 -4.13
CA CYS A 71 12.35 -0.95 -3.26
C CYS A 71 13.63 -1.58 -3.84
N GLN A 72 14.16 -1.09 -4.96
CA GLN A 72 15.20 -1.77 -5.75
C GLN A 72 16.50 -2.10 -5.00
N TYR A 73 16.82 -1.36 -3.94
CA TYR A 73 18.05 -1.54 -3.14
C TYR A 73 17.79 -2.29 -1.83
N ASP A 74 16.59 -2.82 -1.63
CA ASP A 74 16.28 -3.63 -0.46
C ASP A 74 16.79 -5.05 -0.66
N ASP A 75 17.52 -5.57 0.34
CA ASP A 75 18.16 -6.90 0.26
C ASP A 75 17.12 -8.02 0.19
N GLU A 76 15.93 -7.82 0.77
CA GLU A 76 14.88 -8.84 0.79
C GLU A 76 13.93 -8.76 -0.44
N LEU A 77 14.16 -7.85 -1.39
CA LEU A 77 13.27 -7.65 -2.56
C LEU A 77 13.06 -8.91 -3.42
N VAL A 78 14.03 -9.82 -3.43
CA VAL A 78 14.01 -11.02 -4.30
C VAL A 78 12.74 -11.85 -4.10
N GLU A 79 12.31 -12.05 -2.84
CA GLU A 79 11.14 -12.88 -2.53
C GLU A 79 9.83 -12.21 -3.00
N PRO A 80 9.52 -10.95 -2.62
CA PRO A 80 8.33 -10.27 -3.12
C PRO A 80 8.32 -10.18 -4.65
N LEU A 81 9.47 -9.91 -5.28
CA LEU A 81 9.56 -9.81 -6.74
C LEU A 81 9.25 -11.16 -7.41
N ARG A 82 9.64 -12.29 -6.82
CA ARG A 82 9.25 -13.63 -7.31
C ARG A 82 7.75 -13.89 -7.17
N ARG A 83 7.13 -13.47 -6.06
CA ARG A 83 5.66 -13.54 -5.88
C ARG A 83 4.93 -12.70 -6.94
N ILE A 84 5.40 -11.48 -7.19
CA ILE A 84 4.88 -10.58 -8.24
C ILE A 84 5.03 -11.21 -9.62
N ALA A 85 6.19 -11.77 -9.94
CA ALA A 85 6.47 -12.33 -11.26
C ALA A 85 5.66 -13.59 -11.60
N SER A 86 5.09 -14.27 -10.60
CA SER A 86 4.45 -15.58 -10.74
C SER A 86 2.96 -15.63 -10.38
N SER A 87 2.38 -14.54 -9.87
CA SER A 87 1.00 -14.53 -9.34
C SER A 87 0.15 -13.43 -9.98
N PRO A 88 -1.19 -13.55 -9.94
CA PRO A 88 -2.10 -12.50 -10.42
C PRO A 88 -1.91 -11.18 -9.67
N LEU A 89 -2.02 -10.04 -10.36
CA LEU A 89 -1.72 -8.71 -9.80
C LEU A 89 -2.93 -7.78 -9.71
N ASN A 90 -4.06 -8.11 -10.33
CA ASN A 90 -5.23 -7.23 -10.33
C ASN A 90 -5.77 -7.00 -8.89
N PRO A 91 -5.70 -5.78 -8.32
CA PRO A 91 -6.10 -5.54 -6.93
C PRO A 91 -7.61 -5.59 -6.72
N ALA A 92 -8.42 -5.47 -7.77
CA ALA A 92 -9.88 -5.43 -7.68
C ALA A 92 -10.55 -6.82 -7.57
N THR A 93 -9.82 -7.91 -7.81
CA THR A 93 -10.39 -9.26 -7.62
C THR A 93 -10.25 -9.73 -6.16
N PRO A 94 -11.31 -10.28 -5.55
CA PRO A 94 -11.28 -10.84 -4.20
C PRO A 94 -10.57 -12.20 -4.11
N VAL A 95 -10.01 -12.71 -5.22
CA VAL A 95 -9.22 -13.94 -5.21
C VAL A 95 -7.87 -13.66 -4.55
N HIS A 96 -7.53 -14.44 -3.53
CA HIS A 96 -6.24 -14.35 -2.87
C HIS A 96 -5.08 -14.53 -3.87
N SER A 97 -4.05 -13.68 -3.76
CA SER A 97 -2.86 -13.75 -4.60
C SER A 97 -1.64 -13.24 -3.83
N LEU A 98 -0.61 -14.07 -3.80
CA LEU A 98 0.69 -13.74 -3.23
C LEU A 98 1.34 -12.53 -3.91
N GLY A 99 1.05 -12.31 -5.21
CA GLY A 99 1.55 -11.16 -5.95
C GLY A 99 0.91 -9.85 -5.48
N LYS A 100 -0.38 -9.86 -5.11
CA LYS A 100 -1.05 -8.67 -4.57
C LYS A 100 -0.54 -8.32 -3.18
N ASP A 101 -0.31 -9.34 -2.36
CA ASP A 101 0.26 -9.16 -1.03
C ASP A 101 1.66 -8.54 -1.14
N ALA A 102 2.51 -9.10 -2.01
CA ALA A 102 3.84 -8.56 -2.30
C ALA A 102 3.79 -7.11 -2.82
N VAL A 103 2.87 -6.78 -3.74
CA VAL A 103 2.70 -5.39 -4.21
C VAL A 103 2.34 -4.47 -3.04
N PHE A 104 1.42 -4.88 -2.16
CA PHE A 104 1.02 -4.07 -1.02
C PHE A 104 2.16 -3.87 -0.01
N GLU A 105 3.00 -4.88 0.22
CA GLU A 105 4.21 -4.77 1.04
C GLU A 105 5.19 -3.73 0.47
N LEU A 106 5.47 -3.81 -0.85
CA LEU A 106 6.35 -2.85 -1.53
C LEU A 106 5.78 -1.43 -1.51
N GLU A 107 4.47 -1.27 -1.67
CA GLU A 107 3.80 0.03 -1.60
C GLU A 107 3.81 0.63 -0.20
N MET A 108 3.62 -0.21 0.82
CA MET A 108 3.73 0.22 2.22
C MET A 108 5.15 0.74 2.50
N LEU A 109 6.17 0.00 2.07
CA LEU A 109 7.56 0.41 2.22
C LEU A 109 7.89 1.68 1.41
N GLN A 110 7.42 1.76 0.16
CA GLN A 110 7.54 2.96 -0.65
C GLN A 110 6.92 4.16 0.07
N TYR A 111 5.72 4.01 0.64
CA TYR A 111 5.04 5.06 1.37
C TYR A 111 5.82 5.50 2.61
N ILE A 112 6.34 4.55 3.40
CA ILE A 112 7.23 4.82 4.56
C ILE A 112 8.45 5.64 4.12
N ARG A 113 9.15 5.22 3.07
CA ARG A 113 10.34 5.91 2.55
C ARG A 113 10.03 7.31 2.00
N HIS A 114 8.88 7.48 1.34
CA HIS A 114 8.40 8.80 0.90
C HIS A 114 8.11 9.75 2.06
N ARG A 115 7.87 9.23 3.27
CA ARG A 115 7.76 10.03 4.51
C ARG A 115 9.11 10.26 5.20
N HIS A 116 10.21 9.95 4.51
CA HIS A 116 11.57 10.04 5.03
C HIS A 116 11.81 9.19 6.28
N LEU A 117 11.05 8.11 6.44
CA LEU A 117 11.29 7.11 7.47
C LEU A 117 12.27 6.07 6.94
N GLU A 118 13.14 5.62 7.82
CA GLU A 118 14.04 4.51 7.54
C GLU A 118 13.26 3.20 7.67
N GLY A 119 12.93 2.61 6.51
CA GLY A 119 12.21 1.34 6.42
C GLY A 119 12.90 0.36 5.50
N ARG A 120 12.67 -0.92 5.75
CA ARG A 120 13.13 -2.06 4.95
C ARG A 120 12.06 -3.14 4.87
N LEU A 121 12.16 -4.00 3.87
CA LEU A 121 11.44 -5.28 3.88
C LEU A 121 12.03 -6.15 4.99
N GLY A 122 11.18 -6.94 5.62
CA GLY A 122 11.59 -7.79 6.73
C GLY A 122 10.39 -8.31 7.50
N GLU A 123 10.59 -9.42 8.19
CA GLU A 123 9.54 -10.09 8.94
C GLU A 123 8.90 -9.17 10.01
N PRO A 124 7.56 -9.02 10.04
CA PRO A 124 6.61 -9.88 9.32
C PRO A 124 6.37 -9.51 7.87
N ASP A 125 6.55 -8.25 7.48
CA ASP A 125 6.36 -7.77 6.09
C ASP A 125 7.20 -6.50 5.83
N VAL A 126 7.08 -5.49 6.71
CA VAL A 126 7.89 -4.26 6.68
C VAL A 126 8.39 -3.91 8.08
N VAL A 127 9.64 -3.46 8.19
CA VAL A 127 10.24 -3.02 9.45
C VAL A 127 10.72 -1.57 9.34
N VAL A 128 10.34 -0.77 10.32
CA VAL A 128 10.67 0.67 10.41
C VAL A 128 11.62 0.89 11.58
N SER A 129 12.77 1.51 11.29
CA SER A 129 13.71 1.96 12.30
C SER A 129 13.12 3.17 13.03
N ALA A 130 12.89 3.02 14.34
CA ALA A 130 12.36 4.07 15.19
C ALA A 130 13.30 4.34 16.38
N PRO A 131 13.19 5.50 17.06
CA PRO A 131 14.03 5.82 18.22
C PRO A 131 13.95 4.82 19.38
N PHE A 132 12.89 4.01 19.42
CA PHE A 132 12.66 2.97 20.42
C PHE A 132 13.03 1.55 19.93
N GLY A 133 13.69 1.44 18.79
CA GLY A 133 14.03 0.18 18.13
C GLY A 133 13.17 -0.10 16.90
N ASP A 134 13.25 -1.34 16.39
CA ASP A 134 12.46 -1.78 15.25
C ASP A 134 10.96 -1.76 15.57
N TYR A 135 10.20 -1.18 14.64
CA TYR A 135 8.75 -1.13 14.65
C TYR A 135 8.18 -1.92 13.47
N TYR A 136 7.40 -2.95 13.78
CA TYR A 136 6.98 -3.95 12.81
C TYR A 136 5.61 -3.60 12.20
N VAL A 137 5.48 -3.74 10.89
CA VAL A 137 4.22 -3.54 10.17
C VAL A 137 3.86 -4.84 9.47
N ALA A 138 2.77 -5.47 9.90
CA ALA A 138 2.21 -6.63 9.21
C ALA A 138 1.23 -6.17 8.13
N CYS A 139 1.50 -6.46 6.87
CA CYS A 139 0.65 -6.13 5.74
C CYS A 139 -0.37 -7.25 5.48
N LYS A 140 -1.64 -6.89 5.30
CA LYS A 140 -2.73 -7.84 5.05
C LYS A 140 -3.67 -7.30 3.98
N THR A 141 -3.69 -7.95 2.81
CA THR A 141 -4.73 -7.70 1.80
C THR A 141 -6.01 -8.42 2.19
N ILE A 142 -7.09 -7.66 2.38
CA ILE A 142 -8.38 -8.23 2.73
C ILE A 142 -9.11 -8.62 1.46
N ASN A 143 -9.03 -9.92 1.17
CA ASN A 143 -9.70 -10.57 0.05
C ASN A 143 -11.15 -10.98 0.41
N SER A 144 -11.46 -11.08 1.70
CA SER A 144 -12.79 -11.44 2.21
C SER A 144 -13.06 -10.81 3.56
N LEU A 145 -14.09 -9.96 3.64
CA LEU A 145 -14.56 -9.38 4.90
C LEU A 145 -15.01 -10.44 5.92
N LYS A 146 -15.50 -11.60 5.45
CA LYS A 146 -15.89 -12.71 6.35
C LYS A 146 -14.70 -13.26 7.15
N ASN A 147 -13.48 -13.14 6.63
CA ASN A 147 -12.26 -13.61 7.29
C ASN A 147 -11.46 -12.46 7.94
N PHE A 148 -12.03 -11.26 8.07
CA PHE A 148 -11.28 -10.08 8.54
C PHE A 148 -10.70 -10.28 9.96
N GLU A 149 -11.50 -10.81 10.89
CA GLU A 149 -10.99 -11.13 12.23
C GLU A 149 -9.89 -12.21 12.22
N GLY A 150 -9.94 -13.15 11.27
CA GLY A 150 -8.90 -14.15 11.06
C GLY A 150 -7.57 -13.47 10.68
N GLN A 151 -7.63 -12.50 9.76
CA GLN A 151 -6.47 -11.70 9.36
C GLN A 151 -5.92 -10.86 10.52
N ILE A 152 -6.79 -10.28 11.37
CA ILE A 152 -6.36 -9.58 12.59
C ILE A 152 -5.61 -10.55 13.53
N ARG A 153 -6.13 -11.77 13.77
CA ARG A 153 -5.46 -12.76 14.64
C ARG A 153 -4.08 -13.15 14.09
N ALA A 154 -3.98 -13.38 12.78
CA ALA A 154 -2.73 -13.71 12.12
C ALA A 154 -1.71 -12.57 12.25
N GLY A 155 -2.09 -11.33 11.91
CA GLY A 155 -1.23 -10.17 12.07
C GLY A 155 -0.81 -9.92 13.53
N CYS A 156 -1.71 -10.10 14.50
CA CYS A 156 -1.35 -10.00 15.92
C CYS A 156 -0.29 -11.03 16.32
N THR A 157 -0.35 -12.24 15.76
CA THR A 157 0.61 -13.31 16.08
C THR A 157 1.98 -12.95 15.52
N GLN A 158 2.02 -12.54 14.25
CA GLN A 158 3.22 -12.02 13.59
C GLN A 158 3.89 -10.87 14.35
N ILE A 159 3.10 -9.89 14.82
CA ILE A 159 3.64 -8.74 15.57
C ILE A 159 4.18 -9.17 16.94
N VAL A 160 3.44 -9.97 17.70
CA VAL A 160 3.85 -10.41 19.05
C VAL A 160 5.15 -11.22 19.02
N GLU A 161 5.37 -12.02 17.98
CA GLU A 161 6.59 -12.81 17.82
C GLU A 161 7.85 -11.96 17.54
N ARG A 162 7.67 -10.72 17.07
CA ARG A 162 8.77 -9.82 16.67
C ARG A 162 8.98 -8.66 17.64
N GLY A 163 7.93 -8.19 18.32
CA GLY A 163 7.99 -7.14 19.32
C GLY A 163 6.78 -6.23 19.29
N HIS A 164 6.97 -5.01 18.78
CA HIS A 164 5.97 -3.95 18.81
C HIS A 164 5.66 -3.43 17.42
N GLY A 165 4.38 -3.17 17.14
CA GLY A 165 4.00 -2.88 15.78
C GLY A 165 2.51 -2.73 15.54
N CYS A 166 2.17 -2.58 14.27
CA CYS A 166 0.80 -2.43 13.80
C CYS A 166 0.48 -3.37 12.64
N ILE A 167 -0.80 -3.45 12.31
CA ILE A 167 -1.27 -4.16 11.11
C ILE A 167 -1.76 -3.12 10.10
N ALA A 168 -1.27 -3.20 8.88
CA ALA A 168 -1.75 -2.41 7.75
C ALA A 168 -2.66 -3.27 6.88
N PHE A 169 -3.89 -2.81 6.66
CA PHE A 169 -4.89 -3.51 5.86
C PHE A 169 -5.09 -2.83 4.51
N ASN A 170 -4.92 -3.59 3.42
CA ASN A 170 -5.35 -3.17 2.09
C ASN A 170 -6.78 -3.66 1.82
N LEU A 171 -7.67 -2.73 1.47
CA LEU A 171 -9.10 -2.98 1.27
C LEU A 171 -9.55 -2.80 -0.18
N GLU A 172 -8.61 -2.60 -1.10
CA GLU A 172 -8.90 -2.44 -2.53
C GLU A 172 -9.72 -3.58 -3.16
N PRO A 173 -9.55 -4.87 -2.80
CA PRO A 173 -10.41 -5.92 -3.34
C PRO A 173 -11.91 -5.75 -2.99
N HIS A 174 -12.22 -4.88 -2.03
CA HIS A 174 -13.59 -4.53 -1.63
C HIS A 174 -14.03 -3.16 -2.14
N LEU A 175 -13.17 -2.46 -2.87
CA LEU A 175 -13.54 -1.27 -3.61
C LEU A 175 -14.31 -1.68 -4.87
N LEU A 176 -15.63 -1.78 -4.76
CA LEU A 176 -16.53 -2.06 -5.88
C LEU A 176 -16.72 -0.82 -6.76
N ILE A 177 -15.63 -0.21 -7.23
CA ILE A 177 -15.66 0.90 -8.17
C ILE A 177 -14.95 0.48 -9.46
N PRO A 178 -15.71 0.20 -10.53
CA PRO A 178 -15.14 -0.33 -11.78
C PRO A 178 -14.52 0.75 -12.69
N GLN A 179 -14.71 2.04 -12.39
CA GLN A 179 -14.25 3.16 -13.22
C GLN A 179 -13.54 4.20 -12.35
N PRO A 180 -12.65 5.05 -12.92
CA PRO A 180 -12.08 6.17 -12.20
C PRO A 180 -13.17 7.04 -11.59
N ILE A 181 -12.99 7.44 -10.34
CA ILE A 181 -13.92 8.34 -9.67
C ILE A 181 -13.63 9.76 -10.17
N GLN A 182 -14.60 10.36 -10.86
CA GLN A 182 -14.48 11.75 -11.27
C GLN A 182 -14.81 12.69 -10.10
N VAL A 183 -13.89 13.59 -9.77
CA VAL A 183 -14.02 14.56 -8.67
C VAL A 183 -13.40 15.89 -9.04
N GLN A 184 -13.78 16.95 -8.33
CA GLN A 184 -13.16 18.27 -8.50
C GLN A 184 -11.84 18.38 -7.75
N SER A 185 -11.69 17.68 -6.62
CA SER A 185 -10.49 17.76 -5.78
C SER A 185 -10.27 16.49 -4.96
N ARG A 186 -9.05 16.33 -4.46
CA ARG A 186 -8.68 15.23 -3.56
C ARG A 186 -9.48 15.21 -2.26
N ALA A 187 -9.91 16.38 -1.80
CA ALA A 187 -10.75 16.49 -0.61
C ALA A 187 -12.09 15.74 -0.81
N GLN A 188 -12.66 15.76 -2.03
CA GLN A 188 -13.87 15.02 -2.35
C GLN A 188 -13.62 13.50 -2.37
N LEU A 189 -12.49 13.03 -2.93
CA LEU A 189 -12.12 11.60 -2.84
C LEU A 189 -12.01 11.14 -1.40
N ARG A 190 -11.38 11.95 -0.54
CA ARG A 190 -11.31 11.66 0.90
C ARG A 190 -12.71 11.56 1.51
N GLN A 191 -13.64 12.46 1.18
CA GLN A 191 -15.03 12.40 1.66
C GLN A 191 -15.77 11.15 1.19
N ILE A 192 -15.46 10.64 -0.01
CA ILE A 192 -16.05 9.41 -0.56
C ILE A 192 -15.47 8.15 0.12
N LEU A 193 -14.15 8.11 0.31
CA LEU A 193 -13.45 6.92 0.79
C LEU A 193 -13.44 6.81 2.31
N HIS A 194 -13.35 7.92 3.05
CA HIS A 194 -13.23 7.92 4.51
C HIS A 194 -14.40 7.18 5.21
N PRO A 195 -15.68 7.43 4.89
CA PRO A 195 -16.79 6.72 5.53
C PRO A 195 -16.75 5.21 5.33
N ARG A 196 -16.21 4.72 4.21
CA ARG A 196 -16.08 3.28 3.94
C ARG A 196 -15.07 2.63 4.87
N LEU A 197 -13.91 3.27 5.04
CA LEU A 197 -12.90 2.81 6.00
C LEU A 197 -13.42 2.87 7.43
N GLU A 198 -14.12 3.95 7.78
CA GLU A 198 -14.69 4.15 9.11
C GLU A 198 -15.77 3.11 9.43
N ASN A 199 -16.67 2.83 8.50
CA ASN A 199 -17.72 1.82 8.67
C ASN A 199 -17.11 0.42 8.86
N LEU A 200 -16.12 0.05 8.05
CA LEU A 200 -15.45 -1.24 8.21
C LEU A 200 -14.76 -1.36 9.57
N TYR A 201 -14.06 -0.30 10.00
CA TYR A 201 -13.48 -0.28 11.33
C TYR A 201 -14.56 -0.43 12.41
N ARG A 202 -15.68 0.30 12.30
CA ARG A 202 -16.79 0.27 13.27
C ARG A 202 -17.39 -1.13 13.39
N ASP A 203 -17.57 -1.84 12.28
CA ASP A 203 -18.12 -3.20 12.24
C ASP A 203 -17.23 -4.21 13.00
N HIS A 204 -15.92 -3.96 13.03
CA HIS A 204 -14.94 -4.82 13.71
C HIS A 204 -14.30 -4.19 14.94
N GLN A 205 -14.81 -3.04 15.39
CA GLN A 205 -14.16 -2.21 16.41
C GLN A 205 -13.95 -3.00 17.70
N ARG A 206 -14.97 -3.72 18.17
CA ARG A 206 -14.88 -4.51 19.42
C ARG A 206 -13.73 -5.53 19.36
N PHE A 207 -13.51 -6.14 18.20
CA PHE A 207 -12.47 -7.13 18.02
C PHE A 207 -11.08 -6.48 18.00
N VAL A 208 -10.92 -5.34 17.32
CA VAL A 208 -9.68 -4.56 17.32
C VAL A 208 -9.37 -4.03 18.72
N ASP A 209 -10.36 -3.41 19.38
CA ASP A 209 -10.21 -2.80 20.70
C ASP A 209 -9.78 -3.82 21.76
N ALA A 210 -10.27 -5.07 21.69
CA ALA A 210 -9.81 -6.15 22.56
C ALA A 210 -8.30 -6.43 22.38
N ARG A 211 -7.82 -6.47 21.13
CA ARG A 211 -6.41 -6.76 20.83
C ARG A 211 -5.47 -5.59 21.18
N LEU A 212 -5.94 -4.36 21.01
CA LEU A 212 -5.27 -3.15 21.48
C LEU A 212 -5.14 -3.18 23.01
N LYS A 213 -6.23 -3.46 23.73
CA LYS A 213 -6.27 -3.54 25.20
C LYS A 213 -5.31 -4.59 25.76
N ASP A 214 -5.23 -5.75 25.10
CA ASP A 214 -4.34 -6.84 25.52
C ASP A 214 -2.85 -6.59 25.17
N GLY A 215 -2.53 -5.45 24.52
CA GLY A 215 -1.16 -5.11 24.12
C GLY A 215 -0.60 -5.96 22.99
N ARG A 216 -1.45 -6.64 22.21
CA ARG A 216 -1.04 -7.49 21.09
C ARG A 216 -0.69 -6.72 19.81
N LEU A 217 -1.04 -5.44 19.78
CA LEU A 217 -0.66 -4.48 18.74
C LEU A 217 -0.73 -3.07 19.31
N ASP A 218 0.02 -2.16 18.70
CA ASP A 218 0.03 -0.74 19.07
C ASP A 218 -1.06 0.04 18.30
N GLY A 219 -1.46 -0.43 17.12
CA GLY A 219 -2.54 0.16 16.33
C GLY A 219 -2.81 -0.56 15.01
N VAL A 220 -3.79 -0.07 14.26
CA VAL A 220 -4.13 -0.59 12.92
C VAL A 220 -4.26 0.52 11.91
N LEU A 221 -3.92 0.23 10.66
CA LEU A 221 -4.08 1.12 9.53
C LEU A 221 -5.01 0.48 8.51
N PHE A 222 -5.91 1.27 7.96
CA PHE A 222 -6.80 0.83 6.89
C PHE A 222 -6.49 1.69 5.68
N GLN A 223 -6.10 1.06 4.59
CA GLN A 223 -5.73 1.70 3.34
C GLN A 223 -6.66 1.24 2.22
N ILE A 224 -7.04 2.19 1.37
CA ILE A 224 -7.74 1.92 0.12
C ILE A 224 -7.22 2.87 -0.94
N SER A 225 -6.93 2.32 -2.12
CA SER A 225 -6.51 3.10 -3.28
C SER A 225 -7.57 3.02 -4.36
N CYS A 226 -7.78 4.11 -5.09
CA CYS A 226 -8.68 4.14 -6.23
C CYS A 226 -8.07 4.92 -7.38
N PHE A 227 -8.51 4.60 -8.60
CA PHE A 227 -8.29 5.47 -9.75
C PHE A 227 -9.27 6.64 -9.70
N ALA A 228 -8.78 7.82 -10.05
CA ALA A 228 -9.59 9.03 -10.09
C ALA A 228 -9.21 9.90 -11.29
N GLU A 229 -10.17 10.69 -11.74
CA GLU A 229 -9.92 11.84 -12.61
C GLU A 229 -10.22 13.07 -11.76
N ILE A 230 -9.16 13.79 -11.38
CA ILE A 230 -9.27 14.93 -10.48
C ILE A 230 -9.09 16.20 -11.31
N ALA A 231 -10.10 17.06 -11.35
CA ALA A 231 -10.08 18.26 -12.20
C ALA A 231 -8.88 19.20 -11.92
N GLU A 232 -8.36 19.22 -10.70
CA GLU A 232 -7.16 20.00 -10.33
C GLU A 232 -5.83 19.32 -10.67
N SER A 233 -5.85 18.04 -11.08
CA SER A 233 -4.65 17.28 -11.43
C SER A 233 -4.27 17.51 -12.88
N PRO A 234 -2.97 17.64 -13.19
CA PRO A 234 -2.49 17.67 -14.57
C PRO A 234 -2.47 16.27 -15.22
N SER A 235 -2.89 15.22 -14.51
CA SER A 235 -2.86 13.83 -14.94
C SER A 235 -4.27 13.26 -15.11
N ASP A 236 -4.48 12.46 -16.15
CA ASP A 236 -5.67 11.60 -16.32
C ASP A 236 -5.50 10.23 -15.63
N MET A 237 -4.36 10.02 -14.95
CA MET A 237 -3.97 8.75 -14.31
C MET A 237 -3.75 8.91 -12.80
N ASP A 238 -4.64 9.57 -12.08
CA ASP A 238 -4.47 9.71 -10.64
C ASP A 238 -4.79 8.40 -9.91
N VAL A 239 -3.84 7.95 -9.10
CA VAL A 239 -4.09 6.95 -8.05
C VAL A 239 -4.15 7.68 -6.72
N PHE A 240 -5.33 7.70 -6.12
CA PHE A 240 -5.52 8.28 -4.80
C PHE A 240 -5.56 7.18 -3.74
N THR A 241 -4.62 7.25 -2.80
CA THR A 241 -4.55 6.34 -1.65
C THR A 241 -5.02 7.07 -0.40
N HIS A 242 -6.08 6.55 0.23
CA HIS A 242 -6.57 7.07 1.50
C HIS A 242 -6.23 6.09 2.63
N THR A 243 -5.63 6.60 3.69
CA THR A 243 -5.26 5.82 4.88
C THR A 243 -5.88 6.43 6.12
N VAL A 244 -6.47 5.59 6.97
CA VAL A 244 -6.90 5.95 8.33
C VAL A 244 -6.16 5.09 9.35
N PHE A 245 -5.93 5.67 10.53
CA PHE A 245 -5.13 5.09 11.59
C PHE A 245 -6.00 5.01 12.84
N TYR A 246 -5.99 3.86 13.51
CA TYR A 246 -6.78 3.65 14.72
C TYR A 246 -5.93 3.08 15.85
N CYS A 247 -6.02 3.77 16.99
CA CYS A 247 -5.60 3.30 18.31
C CYS A 247 -6.65 3.74 19.36
N ARG A 248 -6.44 3.35 20.62
CA ARG A 248 -7.32 3.62 21.77
C ARG A 248 -6.49 4.02 22.99
N SER A 249 -6.09 5.29 23.04
CA SER A 249 -5.27 5.85 24.13
C SER A 249 -5.84 5.63 25.53
N HIS A 250 -7.16 5.55 25.69
CA HIS A 250 -7.83 5.29 26.97
C HIS A 250 -7.87 3.81 27.38
N MET A 251 -7.52 2.88 26.48
CA MET A 251 -7.56 1.43 26.73
C MET A 251 -6.19 0.75 26.63
N GLN A 252 -5.24 1.38 25.94
CA GLN A 252 -3.89 0.85 25.74
C GLN A 252 -2.93 1.34 26.81
N ASN A 253 -1.83 0.60 26.97
CA ASN A 253 -0.66 1.13 27.67
C ASN A 253 -0.20 2.43 26.97
N ARG A 254 0.16 3.44 27.78
CA ARG A 254 0.67 4.72 27.28
C ARG A 254 1.85 4.55 26.32
N VAL A 255 2.79 3.64 26.62
CA VAL A 255 3.96 3.39 25.77
C VAL A 255 3.54 2.86 24.39
N ALA A 256 2.57 1.95 24.32
CA ALA A 256 2.05 1.43 23.05
C ALA A 256 1.37 2.55 22.23
N THR A 257 0.59 3.39 22.92
CA THR A 257 -0.05 4.56 22.31
C THR A 257 0.98 5.53 21.76
N ASP A 258 2.01 5.87 22.55
CA ASP A 258 3.07 6.81 22.17
C ASP A 258 3.86 6.31 20.96
N ARG A 259 4.16 5.00 20.88
CA ARG A 259 4.80 4.39 19.71
C ARG A 259 3.93 4.52 18.45
N PHE A 260 2.66 4.11 18.53
CA PHE A 260 1.76 4.17 17.36
C PHE A 260 1.48 5.60 16.93
N GLU A 261 1.29 6.52 17.87
CA GLU A 261 1.06 7.93 17.56
C GLU A 261 2.29 8.58 16.93
N GLY A 262 3.50 8.27 17.42
CA GLY A 262 4.75 8.70 16.78
C GLY A 262 4.89 8.17 15.36
N PHE A 263 4.57 6.89 15.14
CA PHE A 263 4.52 6.29 13.81
C PHE A 263 3.49 6.97 12.91
N ARG A 264 2.24 7.14 13.39
CA ARG A 264 1.15 7.81 12.66
C ARG A 264 1.53 9.23 12.24
N GLN A 265 2.05 10.03 13.17
CA GLN A 265 2.45 11.41 12.88
C GLN A 265 3.53 11.46 11.81
N SER A 266 4.53 10.57 11.92
CA SER A 266 5.59 10.46 10.91
C SER A 266 5.03 10.05 9.54
N MET A 267 4.10 9.08 9.53
CA MET A 267 3.42 8.61 8.32
C MET A 267 2.48 9.64 7.69
N GLN A 268 1.97 10.60 8.45
CA GLN A 268 1.16 11.70 7.94
C GLN A 268 2.00 12.90 7.49
N GLY A 269 3.31 12.87 7.76
CA GLY A 269 4.25 13.96 7.50
C GLY A 269 4.06 15.10 8.50
N LEU A 270 4.99 16.06 8.50
CA LEU A 270 4.79 17.31 9.22
C LEU A 270 3.45 17.89 8.77
N MET A 271 2.49 18.01 9.70
CA MET A 271 1.36 18.91 9.50
C MET A 271 2.00 20.24 9.14
N GLY A 272 1.84 20.64 7.88
CA GLY A 272 2.27 21.94 7.44
C GLY A 272 1.74 22.93 8.46
N ILE A 273 2.64 23.69 9.05
CA ILE A 273 2.31 24.96 9.66
C ILE A 273 1.65 25.75 8.53
N SER A 274 0.34 25.65 8.44
CA SER A 274 -0.50 26.55 7.66
C SER A 274 -0.39 27.91 8.36
N GLY A 275 0.61 28.67 7.94
CA GLY A 275 0.54 30.14 7.96
C GLY A 275 -0.25 30.63 6.77
#